data_AF-A0A183NEW3-F1
#
_entry.id   AF-A0A183NEW3-F1
#
_cell.length_a   1.000
_cell.length_b   1.000
_cell.length_c   1.000
_cell.angle_alpha   90.00
_cell.angle_beta   90.00
_cell.angle_gamma   90.00
#
_symmetry.space_group_name_H-M   'P 1'
#
loop_
_entity.id
_entity.type
_entity.pdbx_description
1 polymer ?
#
loop_
_entity_poly.entity_id
_entity_poly.type
_entity_poly.pdbx_seq_one_letter_code
_entity_poly.pdbx_strand_id
1 'polypeptide(L)'
;MLRKHEEGGLTIAQFLEPDENVGDCLEVTDYEHAVITNKGSYLLNSLNLMSTGHTSLIECMAAASVPSTLVKCLYIFLDLPEKYSTRCTFHTKFRELLQRLCLYPVVAEELARKDVLCHLFNALTDWCAPHNASWRVTATVVLSTIAQNSLTPVVTKCIHDSECIRHCLKNLSESKSGSKDFVNSFVSLLHVVRESSTDDQILLDDFRSNNGYIVLSDFCLK
;
A
#
# COMPACT_ATOMS: atom_id res chain seq x y z
N MET A 1 -25.76 -9.98 -1.83
CA MET A 1 -24.31 -9.72 -1.74
C MET A 1 -23.95 -8.27 -2.08
N LEU A 2 -24.53 -7.63 -3.11
CA LEU A 2 -24.25 -6.23 -3.45
C LEU A 2 -24.49 -5.22 -2.31
N ARG A 3 -25.61 -5.30 -1.56
CA ARG A 3 -25.89 -4.34 -0.46
C ARG A 3 -24.86 -4.34 0.67
N LYS A 4 -24.29 -5.50 1.01
CA LYS A 4 -23.27 -5.60 2.07
C LYS A 4 -21.94 -4.96 1.64
N HIS A 5 -21.62 -4.99 0.35
CA HIS A 5 -20.44 -4.32 -0.20
C HIS A 5 -20.61 -2.79 -0.20
N GLU A 6 -21.83 -2.30 -0.43
CA GLU A 6 -22.15 -0.87 -0.38
C GLU A 6 -22.14 -0.29 1.05
N GLU A 7 -22.68 -1.02 2.04
CA GLU A 7 -22.66 -0.62 3.46
C GLU A 7 -21.22 -0.59 4.03
N GLY A 8 -20.40 -1.57 3.68
CA GLY A 8 -18.99 -1.62 4.09
C GLY A 8 -18.18 -0.45 3.51
N GLY A 9 -18.36 -0.17 2.21
CA GLY A 9 -17.71 0.97 1.55
C GLY A 9 -18.13 2.32 2.13
N LEU A 10 -19.40 2.50 2.47
CA LEU A 10 -19.92 3.71 3.11
C LEU A 10 -19.30 3.94 4.51
N THR A 11 -19.23 2.89 5.32
CA THR A 11 -18.66 2.96 6.68
C THR A 11 -17.19 3.35 6.64
N ILE A 12 -16.42 2.77 5.70
CA ILE A 12 -15.02 3.13 5.48
C ILE A 12 -14.93 4.60 5.08
N ALA A 13 -15.70 5.05 4.09
CA ALA A 13 -15.63 6.42 3.61
C ALA A 13 -15.88 7.47 4.70
N GLN A 14 -16.95 7.29 5.47
CA GLN A 14 -17.32 8.19 6.58
C GLN A 14 -16.22 8.27 7.64
N PHE A 15 -15.50 7.17 7.87
CA PHE A 15 -14.35 7.14 8.79
C PHE A 15 -13.16 7.95 8.27
N LEU A 16 -12.98 8.04 6.95
CA LEU A 16 -11.83 8.70 6.29
C LEU A 16 -12.09 10.19 5.96
N GLU A 17 -13.30 10.70 6.15
CA GLU A 17 -13.66 12.09 5.81
C GLU A 17 -12.82 13.11 6.62
N PRO A 18 -12.24 14.13 5.95
CA PRO A 18 -11.60 15.25 6.62
C PRO A 18 -12.63 16.34 7.00
N ASP A 19 -12.28 17.13 8.02
CA ASP A 19 -13.09 18.13 8.73
C ASP A 19 -13.54 19.36 7.88
N GLU A 20 -13.41 19.33 6.56
CA GLU A 20 -13.60 20.51 5.70
C GLU A 20 -15.07 20.90 5.48
N ASN A 21 -16.04 20.32 6.19
CA ASN A 21 -17.46 20.64 5.99
C ASN A 21 -18.39 20.46 7.20
N VAL A 22 -17.91 20.61 8.44
CA VAL A 22 -18.81 20.71 9.61
C VAL A 22 -19.38 22.13 9.76
N GLY A 23 -19.81 22.70 8.64
CA GLY A 23 -20.21 24.10 8.53
C GLY A 23 -21.34 24.33 7.52
N ASP A 24 -22.26 23.38 7.39
CA ASP A 24 -23.67 23.60 7.09
C ASP A 24 -24.36 22.25 6.89
N CYS A 25 -25.58 22.10 7.38
CA CYS A 25 -26.41 20.88 7.41
C CYS A 25 -26.21 19.95 8.62
N LEU A 26 -26.51 20.46 9.81
CA LEU A 26 -27.06 19.62 10.89
C LEU A 26 -28.56 19.91 11.00
N GLU A 27 -29.38 19.25 10.18
CA GLU A 27 -30.72 18.90 10.66
C GLU A 27 -30.56 17.75 11.66
N VAL A 28 -30.94 18.05 12.89
CA VAL A 28 -30.78 17.21 14.09
C VAL A 28 -31.75 16.04 14.02
N THR A 29 -31.37 14.91 13.40
CA THR A 29 -32.14 13.66 13.54
C THR A 29 -31.33 12.35 13.49
N ASP A 30 -30.00 12.33 13.68
CA ASP A 30 -29.28 11.06 13.94
C ASP A 30 -28.00 11.27 14.76
N TYR A 31 -28.12 11.17 16.09
CA TYR A 31 -27.00 11.31 17.03
C TYR A 31 -25.95 10.18 16.90
N GLU A 32 -26.32 9.03 16.33
CA GLU A 32 -25.38 7.90 16.13
C GLU A 32 -24.51 8.07 14.87
N HIS A 33 -25.01 8.73 13.82
CA HIS A 33 -24.23 8.97 12.59
C HIS A 33 -23.14 10.04 12.76
N ALA A 34 -23.35 11.03 13.65
CA ALA A 34 -22.36 12.07 13.94
C ALA A 34 -21.13 11.56 14.75
N VAL A 35 -21.15 10.33 15.26
CA VAL A 35 -20.11 9.79 16.15
C VAL A 35 -19.03 9.00 15.40
N ILE A 36 -19.25 8.62 14.14
CA ILE A 36 -18.28 7.82 13.33
C ILE A 36 -17.45 8.71 12.39
N THR A 37 -17.96 9.89 12.06
CA THR A 37 -17.29 10.86 11.19
C THR A 37 -15.97 11.33 11.80
N ASN A 38 -14.95 11.48 10.94
CA ASN A 38 -13.62 12.06 11.26
C ASN A 38 -12.69 11.25 12.18
N LYS A 39 -13.13 10.14 12.78
CA LYS A 39 -12.30 9.31 13.69
C LYS A 39 -11.02 8.80 13.02
N GLY A 40 -11.08 8.43 11.73
CA GLY A 40 -9.92 7.96 10.99
C GLY A 40 -8.90 9.06 10.73
N SER A 41 -9.36 10.27 10.43
CA SER A 41 -8.49 11.44 10.27
C SER A 41 -7.76 11.80 11.58
N TYR A 42 -8.46 11.81 12.72
CA TYR A 42 -7.82 12.07 14.02
C TYR A 42 -6.82 10.98 14.39
N LEU A 43 -7.18 9.71 14.22
CA LEU A 43 -6.27 8.59 14.45
C LEU A 43 -5.01 8.72 13.59
N LEU A 44 -5.17 9.01 12.30
CA LEU A 44 -4.06 9.17 11.37
C LEU A 44 -3.17 10.36 11.74
N ASN A 45 -3.75 11.45 12.23
CA ASN A 45 -2.99 12.61 12.74
C ASN A 45 -2.18 12.24 13.98
N SER A 46 -2.77 11.52 14.94
CA SER A 46 -2.08 11.05 16.14
C SER A 46 -0.91 10.13 15.78
N LEU A 47 -1.12 9.17 14.88
CA LEU A 47 -0.07 8.27 14.41
C LEU A 47 1.04 9.04 13.66
N ASN A 48 0.68 10.04 12.85
CA ASN A 48 1.67 10.91 12.19
C ASN A 48 2.54 11.66 13.20
N LEU A 49 1.94 12.27 14.22
CA LEU A 49 2.68 12.95 15.28
C LEU A 49 3.62 11.99 16.00
N MET A 50 3.14 10.80 16.37
CA MET A 50 3.97 9.77 17.01
C MET A 50 5.13 9.33 16.11
N SER A 51 4.90 9.20 14.80
CA SER A 51 5.93 8.79 13.84
C SER A 51 7.05 9.81 13.63
N THR A 52 6.85 11.07 14.05
CA THR A 52 7.89 12.12 14.05
C THR A 52 8.69 12.19 15.34
N GLY A 53 8.31 11.42 16.36
CA GLY A 53 9.00 11.37 17.64
C GLY A 53 10.24 10.46 17.62
N HIS A 54 10.64 9.99 18.79
CA HIS A 54 11.80 9.11 18.96
C HIS A 54 11.56 7.73 18.31
N THR A 55 12.61 7.07 17.81
CA THR A 55 12.54 5.77 17.13
C THR A 55 11.87 4.67 17.96
N SER A 56 11.96 4.74 19.29
CA SER A 56 11.24 3.82 20.19
C SER A 56 9.72 3.86 20.01
N LEU A 57 9.14 4.99 19.59
CA LEU A 57 7.71 5.06 19.24
C LEU A 57 7.40 4.26 17.97
N ILE A 58 8.31 4.24 16.99
CA ILE A 58 8.20 3.42 15.78
C ILE A 58 8.21 1.93 16.16
N GLU A 59 9.09 1.53 17.06
CA GLU A 59 9.15 0.16 17.60
C GLU A 59 7.85 -0.21 18.33
N CYS A 60 7.30 0.69 19.15
CA CYS A 60 6.00 0.50 19.78
C CYS A 60 4.87 0.35 18.75
N MET A 61 4.88 1.15 17.68
CA MET A 61 3.90 1.07 16.59
C MET A 61 4.00 -0.26 15.85
N ALA A 62 5.21 -0.74 15.57
CA ALA A 62 5.44 -2.06 14.98
C ALA A 62 4.95 -3.18 15.92
N ALA A 63 5.29 -3.13 17.22
CA ALA A 63 4.81 -4.08 18.20
C ALA A 63 3.27 -4.11 18.29
N ALA A 64 2.62 -2.95 18.13
CA ALA A 64 1.17 -2.81 18.07
C ALA A 64 0.55 -3.16 16.70
N SER A 65 1.33 -3.64 15.73
CA SER A 65 0.87 -4.01 14.38
C SER A 65 0.22 -2.86 13.60
N VAL A 66 0.62 -1.62 13.88
CA VAL A 66 0.16 -0.44 13.12
C VAL A 66 0.58 -0.53 11.64
N PRO A 67 1.85 -0.85 11.29
CA PRO A 67 2.28 -0.87 9.89
C PRO A 67 1.52 -1.91 9.06
N SER A 68 1.42 -3.15 9.57
CA SER A 68 0.68 -4.22 8.89
C SER A 68 -0.81 -3.91 8.73
N THR A 69 -1.41 -3.21 9.71
CA THR A 69 -2.80 -2.73 9.58
C THR A 69 -2.92 -1.68 8.47
N LEU A 70 -2.01 -0.71 8.40
CA LEU A 70 -2.00 0.30 7.34
C LEU A 70 -1.80 -0.33 5.95
N VAL A 71 -0.89 -1.31 5.80
CA VAL A 71 -0.72 -2.02 4.52
C VAL A 71 -1.99 -2.75 4.08
N LYS A 72 -2.71 -3.39 5.01
CA LYS A 72 -4.02 -4.00 4.71
C LYS A 72 -5.05 -2.96 4.30
N CYS A 73 -5.10 -1.82 4.98
CA CYS A 73 -5.97 -0.70 4.58
C CYS A 73 -5.64 -0.21 3.17
N LEU A 74 -4.37 -0.04 2.84
CA LEU A 74 -3.93 0.37 1.50
C LEU A 74 -4.44 -0.58 0.41
N TYR A 75 -4.35 -1.89 0.64
CA TYR A 75 -4.85 -2.89 -0.30
C TYR A 75 -6.38 -2.79 -0.47
N ILE A 76 -7.13 -2.67 0.64
CA ILE A 76 -8.59 -2.47 0.61
C ILE A 76 -8.96 -1.17 -0.11
N PHE A 77 -8.15 -0.12 0.01
CA PHE A 77 -8.43 1.18 -0.60
C PHE A 77 -8.35 1.20 -2.13
N LEU A 78 -7.76 0.17 -2.75
CA LEU A 78 -7.79 -0.01 -4.20
C LEU A 78 -9.20 -0.28 -4.74
N ASP A 79 -10.12 -0.75 -3.89
CA ASP A 79 -11.48 -1.12 -4.25
C ASP A 79 -12.54 -0.12 -3.75
N LEU A 80 -12.14 1.07 -3.30
CA LEU A 80 -13.08 2.09 -2.87
C LEU A 80 -13.99 2.54 -4.04
N PRO A 81 -15.31 2.64 -3.84
CA PRO A 81 -16.22 3.26 -4.81
C PRO A 81 -15.86 4.73 -5.09
N GLU A 82 -16.17 5.24 -6.29
CA GLU A 82 -15.81 6.59 -6.74
C GLU A 82 -16.32 7.70 -5.80
N LYS A 83 -17.56 7.58 -5.31
CA LYS A 83 -18.17 8.48 -4.32
C LYS A 83 -17.39 8.60 -3.00
N TYR A 84 -16.45 7.69 -2.76
CA TYR A 84 -15.62 7.58 -1.57
C TYR A 84 -14.12 7.70 -1.87
N SER A 85 -13.75 8.05 -3.11
CA SER A 85 -12.36 8.36 -3.43
C SER A 85 -11.93 9.48 -2.48
N THR A 86 -11.03 9.12 -1.57
CA THR A 86 -10.69 9.97 -0.43
C THR A 86 -10.20 11.32 -0.91
N ARG A 87 -10.83 12.39 -0.40
CA ARG A 87 -10.42 13.78 -0.58
C ARG A 87 -8.92 13.90 -0.25
N CYS A 88 -8.21 14.70 -1.05
CA CYS A 88 -6.74 14.76 -1.21
C CYS A 88 -5.90 14.70 0.09
N THR A 89 -6.42 15.21 1.20
CA THR A 89 -5.68 15.37 2.47
C THR A 89 -5.50 14.07 3.26
N PHE A 90 -6.52 13.21 3.36
CA PHE A 90 -6.39 11.93 4.07
C PHE A 90 -5.37 11.02 3.38
N HIS A 91 -5.52 10.86 2.06
CA HIS A 91 -4.59 10.09 1.22
C HIS A 91 -3.15 10.54 1.40
N THR A 92 -2.91 11.85 1.37
CA THR A 92 -1.57 12.44 1.53
C THR A 92 -0.97 12.08 2.89
N LYS A 93 -1.70 12.28 3.98
CA LYS A 93 -1.24 11.94 5.34
C LYS A 93 -1.03 10.44 5.53
N PHE A 94 -1.83 9.62 4.87
CA PHE A 94 -1.72 8.17 4.93
C PHE A 94 -0.44 7.71 4.24
N ARG A 95 -0.20 8.21 3.02
CA ARG A 95 1.02 7.94 2.25
C ARG A 95 2.25 8.37 3.04
N GLU A 96 2.26 9.59 3.58
CA GLU A 96 3.39 10.13 4.33
C GLU A 96 3.70 9.31 5.59
N LEU A 97 2.67 8.92 6.35
CA LEU A 97 2.84 8.06 7.52
C LEU A 97 3.44 6.72 7.13
N LEU A 98 2.80 5.99 6.21
CA LEU A 98 3.20 4.64 5.87
C LEU A 98 4.60 4.62 5.24
N GLN A 99 4.89 5.57 4.36
CA GLN A 99 6.23 5.73 3.79
C GLN A 99 7.27 5.97 4.89
N ARG A 100 7.01 6.88 5.83
CA ARG A 100 7.94 7.20 6.92
C ARG A 100 8.22 6.00 7.82
N LEU A 101 7.18 5.23 8.17
CA LEU A 101 7.35 4.01 8.96
C LEU A 101 8.24 3.01 8.22
N CYS A 102 8.04 2.84 6.92
CA CYS A 102 8.79 1.90 6.09
C CYS A 102 10.25 2.30 5.81
N LEU A 103 10.72 3.43 6.32
CA LEU A 103 12.16 3.76 6.37
C LEU A 103 12.93 2.90 7.38
N TYR A 104 12.22 2.32 8.36
CA TYR A 104 12.85 1.61 9.48
C TYR A 104 12.80 0.09 9.28
N PRO A 105 13.93 -0.63 9.36
CA PRO A 105 13.97 -2.08 9.16
C PRO A 105 13.02 -2.87 10.08
N VAL A 106 12.87 -2.44 11.34
CA VAL A 106 11.95 -3.08 12.31
C VAL A 106 10.50 -3.11 11.82
N VAL A 107 10.09 -2.11 11.04
CA VAL A 107 8.75 -2.03 10.44
C VAL A 107 8.65 -3.01 9.29
N ALA A 108 9.62 -3.05 8.37
CA ALA A 108 9.60 -4.00 7.26
C ALA A 108 9.62 -5.46 7.74
N GLU A 109 10.40 -5.76 8.78
CA GLU A 109 10.41 -7.07 9.42
C GLU A 109 9.10 -7.43 10.12
N GLU A 110 8.38 -6.43 10.65
CA GLU A 110 7.02 -6.64 11.15
C GLU A 110 6.06 -7.01 10.03
N LEU A 111 6.13 -6.30 8.89
CA LEU A 111 5.34 -6.62 7.71
C LEU A 111 5.62 -8.04 7.21
N ALA A 112 6.88 -8.45 7.19
CA ALA A 112 7.30 -9.81 6.84
C ALA A 112 6.73 -10.85 7.81
N ARG A 113 6.88 -10.64 9.11
CA ARG A 113 6.37 -11.55 10.15
C ARG A 113 4.85 -11.70 10.16
N LYS A 114 4.13 -10.68 9.67
CA LYS A 114 2.66 -10.70 9.54
C LYS A 114 2.16 -11.19 8.18
N ASP A 115 3.07 -11.55 7.26
CA ASP A 115 2.75 -12.00 5.91
C ASP A 115 1.87 -11.00 5.13
N VAL A 116 2.18 -9.70 5.26
CA VAL A 116 1.44 -8.63 4.57
C VAL A 116 2.24 -7.96 3.46
N LEU A 117 3.53 -8.28 3.31
CA LEU A 117 4.36 -7.74 2.23
C LEU A 117 3.76 -8.07 0.86
N CYS A 118 3.23 -9.28 0.68
CA CYS A 118 2.55 -9.70 -0.54
C CYS A 118 1.40 -8.77 -0.95
N HIS A 119 0.72 -8.12 0.01
CA HIS A 119 -0.36 -7.18 -0.29
C HIS A 119 0.16 -5.91 -0.99
N LEU A 120 1.40 -5.49 -0.73
CA LEU A 120 2.01 -4.38 -1.46
C LEU A 120 2.32 -4.78 -2.90
N PHE A 121 2.80 -6.00 -3.13
CA PHE A 121 3.05 -6.53 -4.48
C PHE A 121 1.75 -6.72 -5.27
N ASN A 122 0.72 -7.26 -4.64
CA ASN A 122 -0.61 -7.36 -5.22
C ASN A 122 -1.17 -5.96 -5.52
N ALA A 123 -1.00 -5.00 -4.62
CA ALA A 123 -1.38 -3.61 -4.84
C ALA A 123 -0.68 -2.96 -6.05
N LEU A 124 0.53 -3.40 -6.39
CA LEU A 124 1.20 -2.93 -7.61
C LEU A 124 0.49 -3.43 -8.87
N THR A 125 0.04 -4.68 -8.91
CA THR A 125 -0.34 -5.32 -10.19
C THR A 125 -1.82 -5.62 -10.36
N ASP A 126 -2.57 -5.78 -9.27
CA ASP A 126 -3.99 -6.10 -9.33
C ASP A 126 -4.75 -4.94 -9.97
N TRP A 127 -5.82 -5.22 -10.70
CA TRP A 127 -6.62 -4.17 -11.31
C TRP A 127 -7.25 -3.26 -10.25
N CYS A 128 -7.24 -1.95 -10.47
CA CYS A 128 -8.03 -0.99 -9.69
C CYS A 128 -8.70 0.01 -10.61
N ALA A 129 -9.81 0.59 -10.17
CA ALA A 129 -10.48 1.64 -10.93
C ALA A 129 -9.61 2.91 -11.02
N PRO A 130 -9.72 3.73 -12.10
CA PRO A 130 -8.86 4.90 -12.31
C PRO A 130 -8.87 5.91 -11.16
N HIS A 131 -10.01 6.10 -10.49
CA HIS A 131 -10.13 7.01 -9.34
C HIS A 131 -9.37 6.53 -8.09
N ASN A 132 -8.88 5.30 -8.07
CA ASN A 132 -8.04 4.73 -7.00
C ASN A 132 -6.55 4.64 -7.40
N ALA A 133 -6.15 5.18 -8.55
CA ALA A 133 -4.76 5.12 -9.02
C ALA A 133 -3.74 5.74 -8.03
N SER A 134 -4.15 6.73 -7.24
CA SER A 134 -3.33 7.35 -6.20
C SER A 134 -2.94 6.37 -5.08
N TRP A 135 -3.79 5.38 -4.77
CA TRP A 135 -3.50 4.31 -3.82
C TRP A 135 -2.46 3.34 -4.38
N ARG A 136 -2.55 2.97 -5.67
CA ARG A 136 -1.50 2.19 -6.34
C ARG A 136 -0.15 2.91 -6.29
N VAL A 137 -0.13 4.21 -6.60
CA VAL A 137 1.09 5.03 -6.49
C VAL A 137 1.66 5.00 -5.06
N THR A 138 0.80 4.94 -4.05
CA THR A 138 1.24 4.81 -2.65
C THR A 138 1.92 3.48 -2.40
N ALA A 139 1.41 2.37 -2.94
CA ALA A 139 2.08 1.07 -2.86
C ALA A 139 3.47 1.09 -3.54
N THR A 140 3.59 1.70 -4.71
CA THR A 140 4.88 1.93 -5.40
C THR A 140 5.88 2.69 -4.53
N VAL A 141 5.44 3.79 -3.91
CA VAL A 141 6.30 4.62 -3.04
C VAL A 141 6.75 3.84 -1.82
N VAL A 142 5.84 3.10 -1.17
CA VAL A 142 6.15 2.29 0.01
C VAL A 142 7.13 1.18 -0.32
N LEU A 143 6.90 0.42 -1.41
CA LEU A 143 7.82 -0.63 -1.84
C LEU A 143 9.19 -0.08 -2.22
N SER A 144 9.25 1.06 -2.90
CA SER A 144 10.52 1.71 -3.21
C SER A 144 11.27 2.14 -1.95
N THR A 145 10.54 2.59 -0.93
CA THR A 145 11.13 2.96 0.36
C THR A 145 11.70 1.74 1.09
N ILE A 146 10.94 0.64 1.13
CA ILE A 146 11.41 -0.64 1.70
C ILE A 146 12.64 -1.14 0.93
N ALA A 147 12.59 -1.12 -0.41
CA ALA A 147 13.66 -1.57 -1.28
C ALA A 147 15.00 -0.89 -0.92
N GLN A 148 14.97 0.43 -0.75
CA GLN A 148 16.19 1.22 -0.51
C GLN A 148 16.70 1.20 0.92
N ASN A 149 15.83 0.94 1.92
CA ASN A 149 16.18 1.21 3.32
C ASN A 149 16.01 0.00 4.24
N SER A 150 15.29 -1.04 3.82
CA SER A 150 14.76 -2.05 4.74
C SER A 150 14.59 -3.44 4.12
N LEU A 151 15.33 -3.77 3.05
CA LEU A 151 15.45 -5.14 2.54
C LEU A 151 16.39 -5.97 3.42
N THR A 152 15.94 -6.30 4.63
CA THR A 152 16.68 -7.21 5.50
C THR A 152 16.54 -8.66 5.01
N PRO A 153 17.42 -9.60 5.43
CA PRO A 153 17.30 -11.00 5.03
C PRO A 153 15.93 -11.63 5.35
N VAL A 154 15.28 -11.20 6.44
CA VAL A 154 13.93 -11.65 6.82
C VAL A 154 12.89 -11.18 5.81
N VAL A 155 12.99 -9.93 5.38
CA VAL A 155 12.09 -9.31 4.39
C VAL A 155 12.29 -9.98 3.03
N THR A 156 13.53 -10.11 2.56
CA THR A 156 13.86 -10.76 1.29
C THR A 156 13.37 -12.21 1.27
N LYS A 157 13.61 -12.97 2.34
CA LYS A 157 13.12 -14.34 2.47
C LYS A 157 11.58 -14.41 2.43
N CYS A 158 10.88 -13.50 3.12
CA CYS A 158 9.42 -13.46 3.06
C CYS A 158 8.91 -13.17 1.63
N ILE A 159 9.55 -12.25 0.90
CA ILE A 159 9.18 -11.95 -0.50
C ILE A 159 9.34 -13.18 -1.40
N HIS A 160 10.42 -13.93 -1.20
CA HIS A 160 10.69 -15.20 -1.89
C HIS A 160 9.67 -16.27 -1.54
N ASP A 161 9.51 -16.58 -0.24
CA ASP A 161 8.64 -17.64 0.26
C ASP A 161 7.17 -17.41 -0.13
N SER A 162 6.72 -16.14 -0.20
CA SER A 162 5.37 -15.76 -0.64
C SER A 162 5.24 -15.66 -2.18
N GLU A 163 6.28 -16.01 -2.93
CA GLU A 163 6.34 -16.00 -4.41
C GLU A 163 5.92 -14.65 -5.04
N CYS A 164 6.21 -13.53 -4.38
CA CYS A 164 5.73 -12.20 -4.78
C CYS A 164 6.15 -11.84 -6.21
N ILE A 165 7.42 -12.13 -6.58
CA ILE A 165 7.95 -11.81 -7.91
C ILE A 165 7.22 -12.60 -9.00
N ARG A 166 6.96 -13.89 -8.77
CA ARG A 166 6.23 -14.75 -9.72
C ARG A 166 4.81 -14.21 -9.97
N HIS A 167 4.09 -13.87 -8.91
CA HIS A 167 2.73 -13.34 -9.02
C HIS A 167 2.69 -11.99 -9.76
N CYS A 168 3.59 -11.06 -9.44
CA CYS A 168 3.66 -9.79 -10.14
C CYS A 168 3.98 -9.96 -11.64
N LEU A 169 4.95 -10.80 -11.99
CA LEU A 169 5.31 -11.04 -13.40
C LEU A 169 4.16 -11.66 -14.17
N LYS A 170 3.43 -12.62 -13.58
CA LYS A 170 2.24 -13.20 -14.19
C LYS A 170 1.19 -12.12 -14.47
N ASN A 171 0.80 -11.34 -13.47
CA ASN A 171 -0.21 -10.29 -13.61
C ASN A 171 0.20 -9.22 -14.63
N LEU A 172 1.48 -8.86 -14.67
CA LEU A 172 2.02 -7.92 -15.63
C LEU A 172 1.95 -8.51 -17.05
N SER A 173 2.31 -9.78 -17.25
CA SER A 173 2.24 -10.42 -18.57
C SER A 173 0.81 -10.52 -19.13
N GLU A 174 -0.19 -10.66 -18.26
CA GLU A 174 -1.62 -10.72 -18.63
C GLU A 174 -2.23 -9.33 -18.84
N SER A 175 -1.59 -8.28 -18.31
CA SER A 175 -2.03 -6.89 -18.45
C SER A 175 -1.75 -6.35 -19.85
N LYS A 176 -2.53 -5.34 -20.27
CA LYS A 176 -2.29 -4.65 -21.55
C LYS A 176 -0.95 -3.92 -21.50
N SER A 177 0.05 -4.46 -22.20
CA SER A 177 1.38 -3.88 -22.36
C SER A 177 1.29 -2.42 -22.83
N GLY A 178 2.02 -1.51 -22.19
CA GLY A 178 2.14 -0.10 -22.60
C GLY A 178 1.25 0.90 -21.86
N SER A 179 0.38 0.48 -20.93
CA SER A 179 -0.33 1.43 -20.06
C SER A 179 0.60 2.06 -19.01
N LYS A 180 0.39 3.32 -18.64
CA LYS A 180 1.22 4.03 -17.64
C LYS A 180 1.31 3.27 -16.31
N ASP A 181 0.20 2.67 -15.88
CA ASP A 181 0.14 1.92 -14.62
C ASP A 181 0.94 0.62 -14.71
N PHE A 182 0.90 -0.07 -15.86
CA PHE A 182 1.78 -1.21 -16.11
C PHE A 182 3.26 -0.82 -16.00
N VAL A 183 3.67 0.28 -16.66
CA VAL A 183 5.08 0.72 -16.64
C VAL A 183 5.54 1.03 -15.22
N ASN A 184 4.75 1.79 -14.47
CA ASN A 184 5.10 2.15 -13.09
C ASN A 184 5.22 0.92 -12.20
N SER A 185 4.32 -0.05 -12.36
CA SER A 185 4.31 -1.29 -11.57
C SER A 185 5.51 -2.18 -11.90
N PHE A 186 5.85 -2.29 -13.18
CA PHE A 186 7.02 -3.04 -13.63
C PHE A 186 8.34 -2.38 -13.19
N VAL A 187 8.47 -1.05 -13.31
CA VAL A 187 9.63 -0.30 -12.80
C VAL A 187 9.76 -0.48 -11.28
N SER A 188 8.64 -0.48 -10.53
CA SER A 188 8.65 -0.74 -9.09
C SER A 188 9.18 -2.15 -8.77
N LEU A 189 8.74 -3.17 -9.53
CA LEU A 189 9.22 -4.53 -9.38
C LEU A 189 10.73 -4.65 -9.67
N LEU A 190 11.19 -4.05 -10.76
CA LEU A 190 12.61 -4.03 -11.13
C LEU A 190 13.46 -3.33 -10.07
N HIS A 191 12.94 -2.25 -9.47
CA HIS A 191 13.64 -1.55 -8.40
C HIS A 191 13.84 -2.47 -7.18
N VAL A 192 12.81 -3.21 -6.73
CA VAL A 192 12.94 -4.18 -5.64
C VAL A 192 13.99 -5.25 -5.97
N VAL A 193 13.91 -5.84 -7.17
CA VAL A 193 14.87 -6.87 -7.61
C VAL A 193 16.29 -6.32 -7.62
N ARG A 194 16.48 -5.12 -8.19
CA ARG A 194 17.78 -4.43 -8.23
C ARG A 194 18.33 -4.21 -6.82
N GLU A 195 17.57 -3.59 -5.93
CA GLU A 195 18.07 -3.30 -4.58
C GLU A 195 18.37 -4.59 -3.81
N SER A 196 17.56 -5.64 -3.94
CA SER A 196 17.86 -6.91 -3.24
C SER A 196 19.17 -7.55 -3.70
N SER A 197 19.50 -7.41 -4.98
CA SER A 197 20.67 -8.04 -5.61
C SER A 197 22.01 -7.49 -5.14
N THR A 198 22.04 -6.41 -4.34
CA THR A 198 23.29 -5.93 -3.74
C THR A 198 23.82 -6.88 -2.68
N ASP A 199 22.93 -7.53 -1.95
CA ASP A 199 23.27 -8.41 -0.82
C ASP A 199 22.95 -9.88 -1.10
N ASP A 200 21.85 -10.18 -1.80
CA ASP A 200 21.39 -11.55 -2.09
C ASP A 200 20.77 -11.65 -3.49
N GLN A 201 21.10 -12.71 -4.23
CA GLN A 201 20.61 -12.94 -5.60
C GLN A 201 19.23 -13.61 -5.65
N ILE A 202 18.65 -14.03 -4.52
CA ILE A 202 17.43 -14.85 -4.50
C ILE A 202 16.26 -14.25 -5.30
N LEU A 203 15.96 -12.95 -5.15
CA LEU A 203 14.86 -12.33 -5.90
C LEU A 203 15.21 -12.07 -7.37
N LEU A 204 16.50 -11.92 -7.70
CA LEU A 204 16.95 -11.86 -9.10
C LEU A 204 16.81 -13.22 -9.78
N ASP A 205 17.10 -14.30 -9.06
CA ASP A 205 16.92 -15.66 -9.56
C ASP A 205 15.43 -16.02 -9.69
N ASP A 206 14.57 -15.55 -8.77
CA ASP A 206 13.11 -15.62 -8.91
C ASP A 206 12.65 -14.89 -10.18
N PHE A 207 13.13 -13.66 -10.38
CA PHE A 207 12.80 -12.88 -11.58
C PHE A 207 13.23 -13.61 -12.86
N ARG A 208 14.44 -14.17 -12.88
CA ARG A 208 14.98 -14.93 -14.03
C ARG A 208 14.16 -16.19 -14.30
N SER A 209 13.87 -16.97 -13.26
CA SER A 209 13.17 -18.25 -13.37
C SER A 209 11.71 -18.10 -13.78
N ASN A 210 11.13 -16.92 -13.58
CA ASN A 210 9.75 -16.60 -13.93
C ASN A 210 9.63 -15.74 -15.20
N ASN A 211 10.57 -15.89 -16.14
CA ASN A 211 10.56 -15.22 -17.45
C ASN A 211 10.60 -13.68 -17.40
N GLY A 212 11.11 -13.08 -16.32
CA GLY A 212 11.12 -11.64 -16.13
C GLY A 212 11.85 -10.88 -17.25
N TYR A 213 12.92 -11.45 -17.81
CA TYR A 213 13.62 -10.86 -18.95
C TYR A 213 12.82 -10.88 -20.26
N ILE A 214 11.95 -11.87 -20.46
CA ILE A 214 11.05 -11.94 -21.63
C ILE A 214 9.99 -10.85 -21.49
N VAL A 215 9.39 -10.71 -20.29
CA VAL A 215 8.44 -9.63 -20.00
C VAL A 215 9.09 -8.25 -20.18
N LEU A 216 10.35 -8.09 -19.77
CA LEU A 216 11.14 -6.88 -20.01
C LEU A 216 11.37 -6.63 -21.50
N SER A 217 11.74 -7.65 -22.29
CA SER A 217 11.98 -7.46 -23.72
C SER A 217 10.69 -7.11 -24.46
N ASP A 218 9.58 -7.76 -24.10
CA ASP A 218 8.26 -7.44 -24.65
C ASP A 218 7.83 -6.01 -24.32
N PHE A 219 8.28 -5.47 -23.18
CA PHE A 219 8.07 -4.07 -22.80
C PHE A 219 8.96 -3.10 -23.59
N CYS A 220 10.26 -3.39 -23.75
CA CYS A 220 11.19 -2.47 -24.41
C CYS A 220 11.07 -2.45 -25.94
N LEU A 221 10.54 -3.52 -26.54
CA LEU A 221 10.52 -3.73 -28.00
C LEU A 221 9.14 -3.49 -28.63
N LYS A 222 8.12 -3.14 -27.86
CA LYS A 222 6.78 -2.74 -28.32
C LYS A 222 6.49 -1.30 -27.94
#